data_AF-X1MV66-F1
#
_entry.id   AF-X1MV66-F1
#
_cell.length_a   1.000
_cell.length_b   1.000
_cell.length_c   1.000
_cell.angle_alpha   90.00
_cell.angle_beta   90.00
_cell.angle_gamma   90.00
#
_symmetry.space_group_name_H-M   'P 1'
#
loop_
_entity.id
_entity.type
_entity.pdbx_description
1 polymer ?
#
loop_
_entity_poly.entity_id
_entity_poly.type
_entity_poly.pdbx_seq_one_letter_code
_entity_poly.pdbx_strand_id
1 'polypeptide(L)' 'KGVLVAGLTIEQRKRGFSLDEPNDHILRLLYQGEPVARFSSSSATVAEIRAEALRKAKGNN' A
#
# COMPACT_ATOMS: atom_id res chain seq x y z
N LYS A 1 -3.66 9.20 13.32
CA LYS A 1 -2.60 9.32 12.29
C LYS A 1 -1.69 8.09 12.35
N GLY A 2 -2.25 6.90 12.09
CA GLY A 2 -1.58 5.62 12.32
C GLY A 2 -1.30 4.91 11.00
N VAL A 3 -0.16 4.22 10.91
CA VAL A 3 0.26 3.20 9.91
C VAL A 3 0.21 3.60 8.42
N LEU A 4 -0.88 4.19 7.93
CA LEU A 4 -1.16 4.67 6.57
C LEU A 4 -0.13 5.67 6.04
N VAL A 5 0.38 6.57 6.89
CA VAL A 5 1.37 7.58 6.50
C VAL A 5 2.81 7.02 6.53
N ALA A 6 3.04 5.92 7.24
CA ALA A 6 4.37 5.29 7.33
C ALA A 6 4.57 4.12 6.35
N GLY A 7 3.47 3.58 5.79
CA GLY A 7 3.47 2.46 4.86
C GLY A 7 4.37 2.67 3.65
N LEU A 8 4.17 3.76 2.90
CA LEU A 8 4.82 3.98 1.60
C LEU A 8 6.00 4.94 1.67
N THR A 9 7.05 4.66 0.89
CA THR A 9 8.16 5.60 0.69
C THR A 9 7.75 6.75 -0.24
N ILE A 10 8.52 7.85 -0.22
CA ILE A 10 8.29 9.01 -1.10
C ILE A 10 8.30 8.58 -2.58
N GLU A 11 9.24 7.71 -2.96
CA GLU A 11 9.37 7.22 -4.34
C GLU A 11 8.18 6.35 -4.77
N GLN A 12 7.64 5.52 -3.87
CA GLN A 12 6.41 4.76 -4.15
C GLN A 12 5.22 5.70 -4.36
N ARG A 13 5.09 6.74 -3.52
CA ARG A 13 4.04 7.76 -3.70
C ARG A 13 4.16 8.50 -5.03
N LYS A 14 5.38 8.92 -5.40
CA LYS A 14 5.64 9.57 -6.70
C LYS A 14 5.30 8.67 -7.90
N ARG A 15 5.47 7.35 -7.76
CA ARG A 15 5.08 6.37 -8.79
C ARG A 15 3.56 6.18 -8.90
N GLY A 16 2.78 6.74 -7.99
CA GLY A 16 1.32 6.63 -7.97
C GLY A 16 0.76 5.61 -6.97
N PHE A 17 1.57 5.10 -6.03
CA PHE A 17 1.05 4.26 -4.95
C PHE A 17 0.40 5.10 -3.85
N SER A 18 -0.77 4.67 -3.39
CA SER A 18 -1.45 5.23 -2.22
C SER A 18 -2.07 4.13 -1.37
N LEU A 19 -2.37 4.44 -0.11
CA LEU A 19 -3.11 3.55 0.78
C LEU A 19 -4.48 4.17 1.02
N ASP A 20 -5.51 3.37 0.84
CA ASP A 20 -6.87 3.75 1.20
C ASP A 20 -7.06 3.64 2.72
N GLU A 21 -7.97 4.44 3.26
CA GLU A 21 -8.35 4.32 4.67
C GLU A 21 -8.95 2.93 4.93
N PRO A 22 -8.64 2.30 6.08
CA PRO A 22 -9.16 0.98 6.37
C PRO A 22 -10.68 1.04 6.49
N ASN A 23 -11.37 0.41 5.55
CA ASN A 23 -12.81 0.18 5.62
C ASN A 23 -13.04 -1.27 6.03
N ASP A 24 -13.80 -1.49 7.09
CA ASP A 24 -14.15 -2.82 7.60
C ASP A 24 -12.95 -3.76 7.78
N HIS A 25 -11.94 -3.29 8.50
CA HIS A 25 -10.67 -4.00 8.74
C HIS A 25 -9.83 -4.33 7.49
N ILE A 26 -10.12 -3.73 6.34
CA ILE A 26 -9.37 -3.97 5.10
C ILE A 26 -8.66 -2.69 4.66
N LEU A 27 -7.34 -2.78 4.56
CA LEU A 27 -6.45 -1.75 4.03
C LEU A 27 -6.12 -2.07 2.57
N ARG A 28 -6.40 -1.13 1.66
CA ARG A 28 -6.17 -1.33 0.22
C ARG A 28 -4.95 -0.55 -0.23
N LEU A 29 -4.05 -1.23 -0.93
CA LEU A 29 -2.97 -0.58 -1.67
C LEU A 29 -3.49 -0.27 -3.07
N LEU A 30 -3.49 1.02 -3.39
CA LEU A 30 -3.88 1.56 -4.66
C LEU A 30 -2.62 1.86 -5.48
N TYR A 31 -2.68 1.64 -6.78
CA TYR A 31 -1.70 2.09 -7.76
C TYR A 31 -2.43 2.85 -8.86
N GLN A 32 -2.11 4.12 -9.04
CA GLN A 32 -2.79 5.02 -9.97
C GLN A 32 -4.32 5.08 -9.78
N GLY A 33 -4.80 4.91 -8.54
CA GLY A 33 -6.22 4.91 -8.19
C GLY A 33 -6.89 3.53 -8.24
N GLU A 34 -6.22 2.51 -8.76
CA GLU A 34 -6.75 1.14 -8.85
C GLU A 34 -6.24 0.25 -7.70
N PRO A 35 -7.10 -0.57 -7.06
CA PRO A 35 -6.70 -1.45 -5.98
C PRO A 35 -5.86 -2.63 -6.49
N VAL A 36 -4.57 -2.64 -6.15
CA VAL A 36 -3.62 -3.69 -6.57
C VAL A 36 -3.32 -4.73 -5.52
N ALA A 37 -3.58 -4.42 -4.24
CA ALA A 37 -3.49 -5.37 -3.14
C ALA A 37 -4.42 -5.00 -1.97
N ARG A 38 -4.78 -6.00 -1.18
CA ARG A 38 -5.63 -5.86 0.01
C ARG A 38 -4.93 -6.51 1.19
N PHE A 39 -4.98 -5.84 2.33
CA PHE A 39 -4.39 -6.28 3.58
C PHE A 39 -5.43 -6.23 4.68
N SER A 40 -5.32 -7.11 5.68
CA SER A 40 -6.11 -6.97 6.90
C SER A 40 -5.49 -5.88 7.77
N SER A 41 -6.22 -4.81 8.07
CA SER A 41 -5.72 -3.72 8.93
C SER A 41 -5.33 -4.20 10.33
N SER A 42 -5.86 -5.35 10.77
CA SER A 42 -5.59 -5.95 12.08
C SER A 42 -4.25 -6.71 12.12
N SER A 43 -3.73 -7.16 10.97
CA SER A 43 -2.48 -7.94 10.90
C SER A 43 -1.41 -7.34 9.98
N ALA A 44 -1.77 -6.33 9.17
CA ALA A 44 -0.88 -5.75 8.18
C ALA A 44 0.26 -4.98 8.83
N THR A 45 1.48 -5.38 8.53
CA THR A 45 2.68 -4.63 8.91
C THR A 45 3.11 -3.67 7.81
N VAL A 46 3.77 -2.58 8.21
CA VAL A 46 4.38 -1.62 7.26
C VAL A 46 5.37 -2.31 6.33
N ALA A 47 6.10 -3.32 6.82
CA ALA A 47 7.07 -4.07 6.03
C ALA A 47 6.42 -4.86 4.89
N GLU A 48 5.31 -5.54 5.16
CA GLU A 48 4.55 -6.29 4.14
C GLU A 48 3.98 -5.36 3.06
N ILE A 49 3.39 -4.24 3.46
CA ILE A 49 2.83 -3.25 2.52
C ILE A 49 3.93 -2.72 1.60
N ARG A 50 5.13 -2.43 2.14
CA ARG A 50 6.29 -2.00 1.34
C ARG A 50 6.79 -3.07 0.38
N ALA A 51 6.88 -4.31 0.86
CA ALA A 51 7.33 -5.43 0.05
C ALA A 51 6.38 -5.67 -1.13
N GLU A 52 5.07 -5.58 -0.92
CA GLU A 52 4.07 -5.67 -1.98
C GLU A 52 4.19 -4.53 -2.99
N ALA A 53 4.26 -3.28 -2.51
CA ALA A 53 4.43 -2.13 -3.38
C ALA A 53 5.72 -2.22 -4.21
N LEU A 54 6.83 -2.73 -3.63
CA LEU A 54 8.07 -2.98 -4.35
C LEU A 54 7.92 -4.09 -5.40
N ARG A 55 7.22 -5.19 -5.07
CA ARG A 55 6.96 -6.30 -6.01
C ARG A 55 6.14 -5.82 -7.20
N LYS A 56 5.07 -5.07 -6.96
CA LYS A 56 4.23 -4.48 -8.01
C LYS A 56 5.02 -3.47 -8.86
N ALA A 57 5.87 -2.67 -8.25
CA ALA A 57 6.73 -1.72 -8.96
C ALA A 57 7.80 -2.39 -9.86
N LYS A 58 8.20 -3.65 -9.57
CA LYS A 58 9.14 -4.42 -10.40
C LYS A 58 8.46 -5.24 -11.50
N GLY A 59 7.22 -5.70 -11.27
CA GLY A 59 6.48 -6.53 -12.23
C GLY A 59 5.85 -5.76 -13.40
N ASN A 60 5.97 -4.43 -13.44
CA ASN A 60 5.37 -3.56 -14.45
C ASN A 60 6.40 -3.03 -15.48
N ASN A 61 7.47 -3.81 -15.74
CA ASN A 61 8.52 -3.51 -16.73
C ASN A 61 8.60 -4.60 -17.80
#